data_AF-A0A3C1YN82-F1
#
_entry.id   AF-A0A3C1YN82-F1
#
_cell.length_a   1.000
_cell.length_b   1.000
_cell.length_c   1.000
_cell.angle_alpha   90.00
_cell.angle_beta   90.00
_cell.angle_gamma   90.00
#
_symmetry.space_group_name_H-M   'P 1'
#
loop_
_entity.id
_entity.type
_entity.pdbx_description
1 polymer ?
#
loop_
_entity_poly.entity_id
_entity_poly.type
_entity_poly.pdbx_seq_one_letter_code
_entity_poly.pdbx_strand_id
1 'polypeptide(L)'
;FPAGTIIELIGTDEEDASPGGFVEKIAYLAFVELTNGGVLLNGDPVYCNSHLIGTLVGYDDTHMPNHQNTIIKMKERKSGVQLRFALGDEIFIQGFKK
;
A
#
# COMPACT_ATOMS: atom_id res chain seq x y z
N PHE A 1 4.86 -6.92 -10.41
CA PHE A 1 3.55 -7.60 -10.36
C PHE A 1 2.87 -7.58 -11.71
N PRO A 2 2.33 -8.71 -12.17
CA PRO A 2 1.42 -8.76 -13.33
C PRO A 2 0.10 -8.02 -13.07
N ALA A 3 -0.61 -7.65 -14.14
CA ALA A 3 -2.01 -7.24 -14.03
C ALA A 3 -2.88 -8.39 -13.50
N GLY A 4 -3.93 -8.07 -12.74
CA GLY A 4 -4.80 -9.00 -12.03
C GLY A 4 -4.24 -9.51 -10.70
N THR A 5 -3.04 -9.08 -10.30
CA THR A 5 -2.49 -9.42 -8.97
C THR A 5 -3.34 -8.77 -7.88
N ILE A 6 -3.67 -9.52 -6.83
CA ILE A 6 -4.30 -9.00 -5.61
C ILE A 6 -3.23 -8.77 -4.54
N ILE A 7 -3.19 -7.56 -3.98
CA ILE A 7 -2.35 -7.19 -2.84
C ILE A 7 -3.23 -6.67 -1.70
N GLU A 8 -2.76 -6.74 -0.46
CA GLU A 8 -3.36 -6.03 0.67
C GLU A 8 -2.54 -4.76 0.98
N LEU A 9 -3.19 -3.60 0.96
CA LEU A 9 -2.58 -2.36 1.41
C LEU A 9 -2.70 -2.23 2.93
N ILE A 10 -1.57 -1.99 3.57
CA ILE A 10 -1.45 -1.79 5.01
C ILE A 10 -0.77 -0.45 5.27
N GLY A 11 -1.36 0.37 6.14
CA GLY A 11 -0.81 1.65 6.56
C GLY A 11 -0.07 1.56 7.89
N THR A 12 1.05 2.28 8.03
CA THR A 12 1.74 2.53 9.30
C THR A 12 2.10 4.01 9.44
N ASP A 13 2.18 4.50 10.67
CA ASP A 13 2.71 5.84 11.01
C ASP A 13 4.09 5.79 11.68
N GLU A 14 4.73 4.61 11.71
CA GLU A 14 6.09 4.46 12.23
C GLU A 14 7.10 5.19 11.33
N GLU A 15 7.85 6.13 11.91
CA GLU A 15 8.73 7.02 11.16
C GLU A 15 9.92 6.29 10.53
N ASP A 16 10.39 5.24 11.20
CA ASP A 16 11.53 4.37 10.88
C ASP A 16 11.15 3.15 10.02
N ALA A 17 9.88 3.01 9.65
CA ALA A 17 9.40 1.96 8.74
C ALA A 17 10.21 1.99 7.43
N SER A 18 10.87 0.87 7.14
CA SER A 18 11.80 0.72 6.02
C SER A 18 11.98 -0.75 5.62
N PRO A 19 12.44 -1.03 4.39
CA PRO A 19 12.69 -2.40 3.96
C PRO A 19 13.69 -3.14 4.87
N GLY A 20 13.35 -4.35 5.30
CA GLY A 20 14.15 -5.15 6.23
C GLY A 20 14.01 -4.77 7.71
N GLY A 21 13.26 -3.69 8.02
CA GLY A 21 12.88 -3.33 9.38
C GLY A 21 11.64 -4.09 9.88
N PHE A 22 11.24 -3.79 11.11
CA PHE A 22 10.01 -4.29 11.72
C PHE A 22 8.96 -3.19 11.73
N VAL A 23 7.70 -3.55 11.52
CA VAL A 23 6.55 -2.65 11.63
C VAL A 23 5.53 -3.33 12.54
N GLU A 24 5.20 -2.72 13.69
CA GLU A 24 4.32 -3.33 14.69
C GLU A 24 2.92 -2.71 14.68
N LYS A 25 2.83 -1.42 14.37
CA LYS A 25 1.60 -0.63 14.41
C LYS A 25 1.08 -0.44 13.00
N ILE A 26 0.05 -1.22 12.67
CA ILE A 26 -0.56 -1.23 11.34
C ILE A 26 -2.04 -0.84 11.36
N ALA A 27 -2.54 -0.46 10.19
CA ALA A 27 -3.97 -0.31 9.90
C ALA A 27 -4.27 -0.93 8.52
N TYR A 28 -5.28 -1.78 8.47
CA TYR A 28 -5.75 -2.38 7.22
C TYR A 28 -6.46 -1.32 6.36
N LEU A 29 -6.05 -1.18 5.11
CA LEU A 29 -6.61 -0.19 4.18
C LEU A 29 -7.59 -0.83 3.21
N ALA A 30 -7.12 -1.76 2.37
CA ALA A 30 -7.94 -2.44 1.37
C ALA A 30 -7.20 -3.61 0.72
N PHE A 31 -7.96 -4.55 0.17
CA PHE A 31 -7.48 -5.40 -0.93
C PHE A 31 -7.57 -4.62 -2.24
N VAL A 32 -6.52 -4.72 -3.07
CA VAL A 32 -6.42 -3.99 -4.34
C VAL A 32 -6.03 -4.95 -5.44
N GLU A 33 -6.81 -4.95 -6.52
CA GLU A 33 -6.43 -5.59 -7.78
C GLU A 33 -5.60 -4.62 -8.63
N LEU A 34 -4.43 -5.06 -9.08
CA LEU A 34 -3.60 -4.29 -10.00
C LEU A 34 -4.15 -4.40 -11.41
N THR A 35 -4.82 -3.36 -11.88
CA THR A 35 -5.36 -3.29 -13.25
C THR A 35 -4.26 -3.15 -14.31
N ASN A 36 -3.10 -2.64 -13.92
CA ASN A 36 -1.93 -2.47 -14.76
C ASN A 36 -0.73 -3.20 -14.14
N GLY A 37 -0.02 -3.98 -14.96
CA GLY A 37 1.22 -4.62 -14.53
C GLY A 37 2.34 -3.58 -14.36
N GLY A 38 3.25 -3.82 -13.40
CA GLY A 38 4.33 -2.89 -13.12
C GLY A 38 5.28 -3.38 -12.03
N VAL A 39 6.30 -2.57 -11.74
CA VAL A 39 7.20 -2.75 -10.59
C VAL A 39 6.81 -1.69 -9.58
N LEU A 40 6.52 -2.12 -8.35
CA LEU A 40 6.33 -1.20 -7.22
C LEU A 40 7.67 -1.07 -6.52
N LEU A 41 8.05 0.15 -6.15
CA LEU A 41 9.33 0.45 -5.52
C LEU A 41 9.14 1.21 -4.22
N ASN A 42 10.01 0.93 -3.25
CA ASN A 42 10.11 1.72 -2.03
C ASN A 42 10.27 3.21 -2.37
N GLY A 43 9.46 4.06 -1.72
CA GLY A 43 9.39 5.49 -2.01
C GLY A 43 8.29 5.91 -2.99
N ASP A 44 7.58 4.97 -3.64
CA ASP A 44 6.49 5.31 -4.55
C ASP A 44 5.31 5.95 -3.79
N PRO A 45 4.83 7.14 -4.22
CA PRO A 45 3.62 7.73 -3.66
C PRO A 45 2.37 6.91 -4.02
N VAL A 46 1.50 6.72 -3.04
CA VAL A 46 0.25 5.97 -3.19
C VAL A 46 -0.93 6.91 -2.97
N TYR A 47 -1.86 6.92 -3.93
CA TYR A 47 -3.05 7.75 -3.93
C TYR A 47 -4.32 6.91 -3.94
N CYS A 48 -5.38 7.43 -3.32
CA CYS A 48 -6.75 6.94 -3.49
C CYS A 48 -7.61 8.07 -4.07
N ASN A 49 -8.25 7.87 -5.23
CA ASN A 49 -9.07 8.88 -5.90
C ASN A 49 -8.40 10.28 -5.95
N SER A 50 -7.11 10.33 -6.33
CA SER A 50 -6.24 11.55 -6.34
C SER A 50 -5.73 12.09 -4.99
N HIS A 51 -6.13 11.51 -3.85
CA HIS A 51 -5.64 11.94 -2.54
C HIS A 51 -4.42 11.11 -2.14
N LEU A 52 -3.30 11.77 -1.79
CA LEU A 52 -2.12 11.08 -1.29
C LEU A 52 -2.46 10.44 0.06
N ILE A 53 -2.37 9.11 0.13
CA ILE A 53 -2.63 8.35 1.36
C ILE A 53 -1.34 7.92 2.05
N GLY A 54 -0.23 7.81 1.31
CA GLY A 54 1.05 7.48 1.88
C GLY A 54 2.13 7.23 0.84
N THR A 55 3.22 6.60 1.29
CA THR A 55 4.37 6.25 0.47
C THR A 55 4.76 4.81 0.76
N LEU A 56 5.06 4.03 -0.28
CA LEU A 56 5.44 2.63 -0.15
C LEU A 56 6.74 2.49 0.64
N VAL A 57 6.76 1.61 1.66
CA VAL A 57 7.94 1.40 2.54
C VAL A 57 8.38 -0.06 2.65
N GLY A 58 7.62 -1.01 2.14
CA GLY A 58 8.02 -2.41 2.15
C GLY A 58 6.88 -3.36 1.79
N TYR A 59 7.19 -4.65 1.91
CA TYR A 59 6.28 -5.76 1.63
C TYR A 59 6.50 -6.87 2.65
N ASP A 60 5.49 -7.70 2.85
CA ASP A 60 5.54 -8.88 3.70
C ASP A 60 4.80 -10.05 3.05
N ASP A 61 5.42 -11.24 3.12
CA ASP A 61 4.96 -12.47 2.45
C ASP A 61 4.20 -13.40 3.41
N THR A 62 3.85 -12.95 4.61
CA THR A 62 3.21 -13.78 5.66
C THR A 62 1.95 -14.52 5.16
N HIS A 63 1.22 -13.94 4.20
CA HIS A 63 0.00 -14.53 3.62
C HIS A 63 0.16 -15.11 2.22
N MET A 64 1.39 -15.19 1.69
CA MET A 64 1.61 -15.86 0.41
C MET A 64 1.27 -17.36 0.49
N PRO A 65 0.68 -17.94 -0.58
CA PRO A 65 0.47 -17.38 -1.90
C PRO A 65 -0.88 -16.66 -2.09
N ASN A 66 -1.64 -16.39 -1.02
CA ASN A 66 -2.98 -15.78 -1.14
C ASN A 66 -2.87 -14.33 -1.65
N HIS A 67 -2.09 -13.51 -0.95
CA HIS A 67 -1.76 -12.14 -1.31
C HIS A 67 -0.48 -11.72 -0.60
N GLN A 68 0.17 -10.68 -1.11
CA GLN A 68 1.28 -10.03 -0.44
C GLN A 68 0.81 -8.78 0.29
N ASN A 69 1.30 -8.59 1.51
CA ASN A 69 1.11 -7.35 2.26
C ASN A 69 2.01 -6.27 1.67
N THR A 70 1.42 -5.12 1.34
CA THR A 70 2.10 -3.97 0.74
C THR A 70 1.99 -2.79 1.71
N ILE A 71 3.11 -2.40 2.29
CA ILE A 71 3.14 -1.49 3.44
C ILE A 71 3.37 -0.06 2.98
N ILE A 72 2.50 0.85 3.36
CA ILE A 72 2.64 2.29 3.12
C ILE A 72 2.85 3.05 4.43
N LYS A 73 3.81 3.97 4.44
CA LYS A 73 3.96 4.96 5.51
C LYS A 73 2.99 6.10 5.28
N MET A 74 2.28 6.45 6.34
CA MET A 74 1.26 7.48 6.40
C MET A 74 1.65 8.52 7.46
N LYS A 75 1.12 9.75 7.32
CA LYS A 75 1.31 10.77 8.35
C LYS A 75 0.55 10.45 9.65
N GLU A 76 -0.61 9.83 9.51
CA GLU A 76 -1.48 9.42 10.62
C GLU A 76 -2.06 8.05 10.27
N ARG A 77 -1.91 7.08 11.16
CA ARG A 77 -2.37 5.70 10.91
C ARG A 77 -3.89 5.64 11.01
N LYS A 78 -4.54 5.54 9.85
CA LYS A 78 -6.00 5.39 9.68
C LYS A 78 -6.30 4.13 8.89
N SER A 79 -7.35 3.41 9.28
CA SER A 79 -7.87 2.28 8.49
C SER A 79 -8.61 2.77 7.23
N GLY A 80 -8.83 1.86 6.28
CA GLY A 80 -9.63 2.17 5.08
C GLY A 80 -11.03 2.70 5.42
N VAL A 81 -11.66 2.18 6.47
CA VAL A 81 -12.97 2.67 6.95
C VAL A 81 -12.88 4.11 7.45
N GLN A 82 -11.83 4.47 8.20
CA GLN A 82 -11.63 5.84 8.68
C GLN A 82 -11.32 6.81 7.53
N LEU A 83 -10.65 6.33 6.48
CA LEU A 83 -10.43 7.06 5.22
C LEU A 83 -11.64 7.04 4.29
N ARG A 84 -12.70 6.31 4.64
CA ARG A 84 -13.94 6.13 3.87
C ARG A 84 -13.72 5.53 2.48
N PHE A 85 -12.78 4.60 2.38
CA PHE A 85 -12.60 3.82 1.15
C PHE A 85 -13.88 3.04 0.83
N ALA A 86 -14.20 3.02 -0.45
CA ALA A 86 -15.31 2.28 -1.03
C ALA A 86 -14.80 1.29 -2.07
N LEU A 87 -15.62 0.26 -2.35
CA LEU A 87 -15.34 -0.64 -3.46
C LEU A 87 -15.36 0.13 -4.77
N GLY A 88 -14.34 -0.09 -5.60
CA GLY A 88 -14.17 0.60 -6.87
C GLY A 88 -13.39 1.91 -6.79
N ASP A 89 -12.98 2.34 -5.58
CA ASP A 89 -12.03 3.46 -5.46
C ASP A 89 -10.71 3.12 -6.17
N GLU A 90 -10.18 4.11 -6.91
CA GLU A 90 -8.96 3.92 -7.67
C GLU A 90 -7.74 4.13 -6.78
N ILE A 91 -6.90 3.10 -6.69
CA ILE A 91 -5.56 3.20 -6.12
C ILE A 91 -4.56 3.45 -7.24
N PHE A 92 -3.86 4.58 -7.16
CA PHE A 92 -2.79 4.94 -8.08
C PHE A 92 -1.45 4.91 -7.36
N ILE A 93 -0.56 4.01 -7.78
CA ILE A 93 0.84 3.96 -7.32
C ILE A 93 1.67 4.59 -8.42
N GLN A 94 2.21 5.79 -8.13
CA GLN A 94 2.74 6.67 -9.18
C GLN A 94 3.97 6.10 -9.89
N GLY A 95 4.74 5.24 -9.22
CA GLY A 95 6.04 4.78 -9.71
C GLY A 95 7.07 5.91 -9.78
N PHE A 96 8.30 5.56 -10.15
CA PHE A 96 9.37 6.54 -10.32
C PHE A 96 9.10 7.48 -11.51
N LYS A 97 9.16 8.80 -11.26
CA LYS A 97 9.22 9.81 -12.32
C LYS A 97 10.67 9.96 -12.79
N LYS A 98 10.89 9.73 -14.09
CA LYS A 98 12.16 10.08 -14.76
C LYS A 98 12.43 11.59 -14.69
#